data_AF-A0A9W6U6W5-F1
#
_entry.id   AF-A0A9W6U6W5-F1
#
_cell.length_a   1.000
_cell.length_b   1.000
_cell.length_c   1.000
_cell.angle_alpha   90.00
_cell.angle_beta   90.00
_cell.angle_gamma   90.00
#
_symmetry.space_group_name_H-M   'P 1'
#
loop_
_entity.id
_entity.type
_entity.pdbx_description
1 polymer ?
#
loop_
_entity_poly.entity_id
_entity_poly.type
_entity_poly.pdbx_seq_one_letter_code
_entity_poly.pdbx_strand_id
1 'polypeptide(L)'
;MLLTSLVFALAVTLTPSSAFSFASLFHGASSSASRSSDIDASGTGSADLSDGSDIKPRQPLLDAEDWFLTEEEITESRGGIPREGMAVYTTGNKVTSYTVSDEFFNAVYDDLSTTKEGDRVLLAAWLAALVPLKPDIDPTSATTGFEEVFTGIVERGGSVNILAWANIGVGYTPYILKARDAINNIPPSSINGAKATFIFDDRLPKSAVLAPPEKHGHRS
;
A
#
# COMPACT_ATOMS: atom_id res chain seq x y z
N MET A 1 -66.66 7.33 4.44
CA MET A 1 -66.50 6.19 5.37
C MET A 1 -66.62 4.94 4.52
N LEU A 2 -65.59 4.14 4.27
CA LEU A 2 -64.63 3.52 5.16
C LEU A 2 -63.28 3.41 4.42
N LEU A 3 -62.18 3.75 5.08
CA LEU A 3 -60.81 3.58 4.57
C LEU A 3 -60.30 2.24 5.12
N THR A 4 -60.06 1.24 4.27
CA THR A 4 -59.43 -0.02 4.68
C THR A 4 -57.95 0.00 4.28
N SER A 5 -57.09 0.26 5.26
CA SER A 5 -55.64 0.13 5.13
C SER A 5 -55.22 -1.33 5.15
N LEU A 6 -54.51 -1.77 4.11
CA LEU A 6 -53.86 -3.09 4.05
C LEU A 6 -52.39 -2.91 4.46
N VAL A 7 -52.02 -3.44 5.62
CA VAL A 7 -50.64 -3.47 6.12
C VAL A 7 -49.98 -4.76 5.64
N PHE A 8 -48.98 -4.66 4.76
CA PHE A 8 -48.10 -5.78 4.42
C PHE A 8 -46.98 -5.84 5.46
N ALA A 9 -47.01 -6.84 6.34
CA ALA A 9 -45.87 -7.18 7.19
C ALA A 9 -44.88 -8.01 6.37
N LEU A 10 -43.76 -7.39 5.97
CA LEU A 10 -42.65 -8.10 5.32
C LEU A 10 -41.80 -8.76 6.42
N ALA A 11 -42.01 -10.05 6.64
CA ALA A 11 -41.14 -10.85 7.50
C ALA A 11 -39.79 -11.05 6.80
N VAL A 12 -38.75 -10.34 7.23
CA VAL A 12 -37.37 -10.60 6.83
C VAL A 12 -36.90 -11.83 7.59
N THR A 13 -36.99 -13.00 6.95
CA THR A 13 -36.30 -14.19 7.44
C THR A 13 -34.81 -14.00 7.16
N LEU A 14 -34.01 -13.81 8.22
CA LEU A 14 -32.55 -13.92 8.14
C LEU A 14 -32.21 -15.34 7.68
N THR A 15 -31.82 -15.48 6.41
CA THR A 15 -31.17 -16.70 5.93
C THR A 15 -29.89 -16.90 6.72
N PRO A 16 -29.66 -18.08 7.33
CA PRO A 16 -28.41 -18.34 8.02
C PRO A 16 -27.25 -18.26 7.02
N SER A 17 -26.26 -17.42 7.31
CA SER A 17 -25.02 -17.36 6.56
C SER A 17 -24.35 -18.74 6.61
N SER A 18 -24.27 -19.41 5.47
CA SER A 18 -23.51 -20.64 5.32
C SER A 18 -22.03 -20.32 5.55
N ALA A 19 -21.45 -20.87 6.62
CA ALA A 19 -20.01 -20.87 6.80
C ALA A 19 -19.38 -21.79 5.75
N PHE A 20 -18.44 -21.26 4.97
CA PHE A 20 -17.61 -22.09 4.09
C PHE A 20 -16.71 -22.99 4.95
N SER A 21 -16.78 -24.31 4.74
CA SER A 21 -15.89 -25.27 5.39
C SER A 21 -14.83 -25.72 4.39
N PHE A 22 -13.56 -25.52 4.75
CA PHE A 22 -12.40 -25.97 3.99
C PHE A 22 -11.93 -27.38 4.39
N ALA A 23 -12.72 -28.11 5.18
CA ALA A 23 -12.35 -29.43 5.68
C ALA A 23 -12.06 -30.46 4.57
N SER A 24 -12.66 -30.29 3.39
CA SER A 24 -12.39 -31.14 2.22
C SER A 24 -11.08 -30.83 1.50
N LEU A 25 -10.46 -29.67 1.76
CA LEU A 25 -9.21 -29.26 1.09
C LEU A 25 -7.97 -29.89 1.72
N PHE A 26 -8.06 -30.33 2.99
CA PHE A 26 -6.91 -30.83 3.77
C PHE A 26 -7.03 -32.30 4.21
N HIS A 27 -7.99 -33.05 3.67
CA HIS A 27 -8.13 -34.47 4.01
C HIS A 27 -7.18 -35.35 3.15
N GLY A 28 -5.88 -35.27 3.47
CA GLY A 28 -4.83 -36.13 2.94
C GLY A 28 -4.28 -37.05 4.02
N ALA A 29 -4.66 -38.33 3.92
CA ALA A 29 -4.27 -39.51 4.71
C ALA A 29 -3.13 -39.37 5.75
N SER A 30 -3.48 -39.63 7.00
CA SER A 30 -2.57 -39.98 8.08
C SER A 30 -1.83 -41.30 7.80
N SER A 31 -0.50 -41.28 7.71
CA SER A 31 0.32 -42.48 7.93
C SER A 31 1.63 -42.15 8.65
N SER A 32 1.67 -42.61 9.90
CA SER A 32 2.82 -43.02 10.72
C SER A 32 4.02 -42.09 10.91
N ALA A 33 4.23 -41.76 12.17
CA ALA A 33 5.42 -41.15 12.75
C ALA A 33 6.72 -41.92 12.47
N SER A 34 7.80 -41.18 12.26
CA SER A 34 9.14 -41.54 12.74
C SER A 34 9.92 -40.27 13.05
N ARG A 35 10.35 -40.15 14.31
CA ARG A 35 11.32 -39.16 14.77
C ARG A 35 12.69 -39.48 14.14
N SER A 36 13.36 -38.48 13.59
CA SER A 36 14.83 -38.46 13.54
C SER A 36 15.31 -37.02 13.44
N SER A 37 16.10 -36.63 14.44
CA SER A 37 17.14 -35.62 14.32
C SER A 37 17.99 -35.90 13.09
N ASP A 38 18.22 -34.90 12.25
CA ASP A 38 19.56 -34.49 11.81
C ASP A 38 19.45 -33.30 10.84
N ILE A 39 20.41 -32.40 10.98
CA ILE A 39 20.64 -31.24 10.11
C ILE A 39 21.12 -31.77 8.77
N ASP A 40 20.44 -31.44 7.67
CA ASP A 40 21.01 -31.62 6.34
C ASP A 40 20.81 -30.39 5.46
N ALA A 41 21.95 -29.86 5.02
CA ALA A 41 22.08 -28.79 4.05
C ALA A 41 21.82 -29.38 2.65
N SER A 42 20.57 -29.34 2.20
CA SER A 42 20.23 -29.55 0.79
C SER A 42 18.96 -28.78 0.46
N GLY A 43 19.12 -27.74 -0.37
CA GLY A 43 18.04 -26.90 -0.86
C GLY A 43 17.06 -27.70 -1.71
N THR A 44 15.99 -28.16 -1.08
CA THR A 44 14.69 -28.32 -1.73
C THR A 44 13.72 -27.53 -0.86
N GLY A 45 13.13 -26.47 -1.44
CA GLY A 45 12.18 -25.61 -0.74
C GLY A 45 10.92 -26.41 -0.41
N SER A 46 10.94 -27.12 0.72
CA SER A 46 9.73 -27.58 1.37
C SER A 46 8.97 -26.31 1.74
N ALA A 47 7.84 -26.07 1.09
CA ALA A 47 6.89 -25.08 1.57
C ALA A 47 6.67 -25.37 3.06
N ASP A 48 6.78 -24.34 3.89
CA ASP A 48 6.40 -24.45 5.30
C ASP A 48 4.90 -24.76 5.33
N LEU A 49 4.56 -26.03 5.60
CA LEU A 49 3.18 -26.52 5.68
C LEU A 49 2.61 -26.33 7.09
N SER A 50 3.16 -25.41 7.87
CA SER A 50 2.62 -25.02 9.18
C SER A 50 1.14 -24.67 9.04
N ASP A 51 0.30 -25.32 9.84
CA ASP A 51 -1.10 -24.97 10.05
C ASP A 51 -1.26 -23.82 11.06
N GLY A 52 -0.15 -23.20 11.46
CA GLY A 52 -0.06 -22.15 12.45
C GLY A 52 -0.14 -22.62 13.90
N SER A 53 -0.29 -23.93 14.17
CA SER A 53 -0.40 -24.46 15.55
C SER A 53 0.93 -24.47 16.32
N ASP A 54 2.05 -24.49 15.60
CA ASP A 54 3.41 -24.39 16.13
C ASP A 54 3.85 -22.93 16.37
N ILE A 55 3.12 -21.96 15.82
CA ILE A 55 3.35 -20.53 16.06
C ILE A 55 2.80 -20.17 17.43
N LYS A 56 3.69 -19.85 18.38
CA LYS A 56 3.28 -19.25 19.66
C LYS A 56 2.76 -17.84 19.40
N PRO A 57 1.45 -17.55 19.63
CA PRO A 57 0.93 -16.21 19.41
C PRO A 57 1.67 -15.23 20.32
N ARG A 58 2.33 -14.24 19.74
CA ARG A 58 2.85 -13.10 20.48
C ARG A 58 1.74 -12.05 20.53
N GLN A 59 1.41 -11.59 21.74
CA GLN A 59 0.54 -10.43 21.83
C GLN A 59 1.24 -9.24 21.15
N PRO A 60 0.51 -8.46 20.34
CA PRO A 60 1.04 -7.22 19.81
C PRO A 60 1.49 -6.32 20.97
N LEU A 61 2.61 -5.61 20.78
CA LEU A 61 2.99 -4.54 21.69
C LEU A 61 1.87 -3.49 21.64
N LEU A 62 1.46 -2.96 22.79
CA LEU A 62 0.33 -2.01 22.87
C LEU A 62 0.81 -0.59 23.15
N ASP A 63 2.04 -0.44 23.65
CA ASP A 63 2.62 0.84 23.97
C ASP A 63 3.18 1.49 22.71
N ALA A 64 2.81 2.76 22.46
CA ALA A 64 3.21 3.47 21.26
C ALA A 64 4.74 3.57 21.12
N GLU A 65 5.45 3.71 22.24
CA GLU A 65 6.92 3.78 22.31
C GLU A 65 7.60 2.51 21.77
N ASP A 66 6.90 1.37 21.74
CA ASP A 66 7.43 0.13 21.17
C ASP A 66 7.33 0.08 19.63
N TRP A 67 6.52 0.95 19.02
CA TRP A 67 6.27 0.98 17.57
C TRP A 67 6.83 2.21 16.86
N PHE A 68 7.00 3.33 17.58
CA PHE A 68 7.41 4.61 17.01
C PHE A 68 8.82 5.01 17.45
N LEU A 69 9.54 5.66 16.54
CA LEU A 69 10.93 6.10 16.73
C LEU A 69 11.04 7.22 17.76
N THR A 70 11.86 7.07 18.78
CA THR A 70 12.20 8.14 19.72
C THR A 70 12.78 9.38 19.03
N GLU A 71 12.78 10.53 19.71
CA GLU A 71 13.41 11.76 19.20
C GLU A 71 14.92 11.57 18.92
N GLU A 72 15.58 10.74 19.73
CA GLU A 72 16.98 10.37 19.55
C GLU A 72 17.16 9.58 18.26
N GLU A 73 16.37 8.52 18.04
CA GLU A 73 16.43 7.71 16.81
C GLU A 73 16.10 8.54 15.56
N ILE A 74 15.14 9.46 15.64
CA ILE A 74 14.84 10.42 14.57
C ILE A 74 16.06 11.30 14.28
N THR A 75 16.74 11.79 15.31
CA THR A 75 17.92 12.66 15.18
C THR A 75 19.11 11.91 14.59
N GLU A 76 19.36 10.69 15.07
CA GLU A 76 20.42 9.80 14.58
C GLU A 76 20.21 9.42 13.12
N SER A 77 18.95 9.12 12.72
CA SER A 77 18.60 8.80 11.32
C SER A 77 18.95 9.94 10.34
N ARG A 78 19.19 11.15 10.85
CA ARG A 78 19.51 12.36 10.08
C ARG A 78 20.95 12.83 10.29
N GLY A 79 21.84 11.98 10.78
CA GLY A 79 23.24 12.32 11.00
C GLY A 79 23.43 13.29 12.18
N GLY A 80 22.56 13.22 13.19
CA GLY A 80 22.69 13.98 14.43
C GLY A 80 22.09 15.39 14.38
N ILE A 81 21.32 15.75 13.34
CA ILE A 81 20.67 17.05 13.24
C ILE A 81 19.21 16.96 13.73
N PRO A 82 18.86 17.59 14.88
CA PRO A 82 17.50 17.56 15.41
C PRO A 82 16.47 18.15 14.45
N ARG A 83 15.20 17.78 14.63
CA ARG A 83 14.09 18.35 13.86
C ARG A 83 13.05 18.94 14.80
N GLU A 84 13.19 20.24 15.03
CA GLU A 84 12.22 21.00 15.83
C GLU A 84 10.83 20.97 15.17
N GLY A 85 9.80 20.76 15.97
CA GLY A 85 8.40 20.79 15.52
C GLY A 85 7.88 19.51 14.86
N MET A 86 8.56 18.37 15.03
CA MET A 86 8.07 17.05 14.59
C MET A 86 7.77 16.18 15.81
N ALA A 87 6.54 15.68 15.91
CA ALA A 87 6.19 14.72 16.95
C ALA A 87 6.62 13.31 16.54
N VAL A 88 7.07 12.51 17.51
CA VAL A 88 7.38 11.07 17.32
C VAL A 88 6.15 10.30 16.85
N TYR A 89 5.00 10.62 17.44
CA TYR A 89 3.71 10.03 17.12
C TYR A 89 2.60 11.05 17.36
N THR A 90 1.42 10.77 16.81
CA THR A 90 0.19 11.53 17.08
C THR A 90 -0.86 10.62 17.71
N THR A 91 -1.74 11.19 18.52
CA THR A 91 -2.88 10.49 19.13
C THR A 91 -4.21 11.06 18.64
N GLY A 92 -5.29 10.29 18.75
CA GLY A 92 -6.61 10.73 18.29
C GLY A 92 -6.79 10.70 16.77
N ASN A 93 -5.93 9.98 16.03
CA ASN A 93 -6.05 9.84 14.59
C ASN A 93 -7.32 9.06 14.22
N LYS A 94 -8.04 9.54 13.21
CA LYS A 94 -9.09 8.75 12.55
C LYS A 94 -8.44 7.92 11.45
N VAL A 95 -8.49 6.60 11.59
CA VAL A 95 -7.92 5.65 10.63
C VAL A 95 -9.04 4.93 9.90
N THR A 96 -8.95 4.88 8.57
CA THR A 96 -9.81 4.06 7.72
C THR A 96 -8.97 2.94 7.15
N SER A 97 -9.35 1.69 7.39
CA SER A 97 -8.68 0.51 6.82
C SER A 97 -9.40 0.08 5.55
N TYR A 98 -8.66 -0.08 4.47
CA TYR A 98 -9.15 -0.63 3.22
C TYR A 98 -8.65 -2.05 3.07
N THR A 99 -9.57 -3.02 3.07
CA THR A 99 -9.25 -4.44 2.89
C THR A 99 -9.42 -4.89 1.44
N VAL A 100 -10.06 -4.07 0.61
CA VAL A 100 -10.29 -4.31 -0.81
C VAL A 100 -9.62 -3.20 -1.61
N SER A 101 -8.95 -3.58 -2.70
CA SER A 101 -8.12 -2.65 -3.48
C SER A 101 -8.94 -1.56 -4.18
N ASP A 102 -10.16 -1.87 -4.61
CA ASP A 102 -11.05 -0.89 -5.24
C ASP A 102 -11.44 0.22 -4.26
N GLU A 103 -11.78 -0.09 -3.02
CA GLU A 103 -12.08 0.90 -1.98
C GLU A 103 -10.89 1.84 -1.73
N PHE A 104 -9.67 1.29 -1.68
CA PHE A 104 -8.46 2.08 -1.53
C PHE A 104 -8.26 3.04 -2.70
N PHE A 105 -8.29 2.55 -3.95
CA PHE A 105 -8.04 3.40 -5.11
C PHE A 105 -9.19 4.38 -5.38
N ASN A 106 -10.42 4.03 -5.01
CA ASN A 106 -11.57 4.95 -5.03
C ASN A 106 -11.34 6.12 -4.07
N ALA A 107 -10.94 5.84 -2.83
CA ALA A 107 -10.64 6.87 -1.85
C ALA A 107 -9.46 7.76 -2.29
N VAL A 108 -8.39 7.17 -2.84
CA VAL A 108 -7.26 7.93 -3.40
C VAL A 108 -7.73 8.85 -4.53
N TYR A 109 -8.55 8.35 -5.46
CA TYR A 109 -9.09 9.18 -6.53
C TYR A 109 -9.95 10.33 -5.98
N ASP A 110 -10.83 10.05 -5.02
CA ASP A 110 -11.73 11.05 -4.43
C ASP A 110 -10.93 12.16 -3.70
N ASP A 111 -9.90 11.77 -2.93
CA ASP A 111 -9.01 12.72 -2.24
C ASP A 111 -8.23 13.59 -3.25
N LEU A 112 -7.65 12.97 -4.28
CA LEU A 112 -6.90 13.69 -5.32
C LEU A 112 -7.81 14.60 -6.17
N SER A 113 -9.06 14.19 -6.40
CA SER A 113 -10.02 14.94 -7.21
C SER A 113 -10.59 16.15 -6.48
N THR A 114 -10.46 16.21 -5.15
CA THR A 114 -10.96 17.31 -4.31
C THR A 114 -9.88 18.34 -3.94
N THR A 115 -8.65 18.17 -4.42
CA THR A 115 -7.58 19.16 -4.22
C THR A 115 -7.97 20.53 -4.76
N LYS A 116 -7.48 21.58 -4.12
CA LYS A 116 -7.74 22.98 -4.46
C LYS A 116 -6.44 23.78 -4.59
N GLU A 117 -6.60 25.05 -4.93
CA GLU A 117 -5.50 25.99 -5.04
C GLU A 117 -4.63 26.01 -3.77
N GLY A 118 -3.32 25.85 -3.95
CA GLY A 118 -2.35 25.89 -2.85
C GLY A 118 -2.10 24.55 -2.16
N ASP A 119 -2.91 23.52 -2.43
CA ASP A 119 -2.67 22.18 -1.91
C ASP A 119 -1.38 21.58 -2.50
N ARG A 120 -0.81 20.62 -1.77
CA ARG A 120 0.40 19.90 -2.18
C ARG A 120 0.19 18.40 -2.05
N VAL A 121 0.34 17.70 -3.17
CA VAL A 121 0.34 16.24 -3.22
C VAL A 121 1.78 15.75 -3.25
N LEU A 122 2.15 14.92 -2.28
CA LEU A 122 3.45 14.26 -2.20
C LEU A 122 3.25 12.76 -2.35
N LEU A 123 3.83 12.16 -3.39
CA LEU A 123 3.72 10.72 -3.66
C LEU A 123 5.11 10.08 -3.66
N ALA A 124 5.32 9.12 -2.76
CA ALA A 124 6.43 8.19 -2.84
C ALA A 124 5.91 6.88 -3.48
N ALA A 125 6.55 6.42 -4.56
CA ALA A 125 6.05 5.25 -5.30
C ALA A 125 7.17 4.24 -5.55
N TRP A 126 6.86 2.96 -5.33
CA TRP A 126 7.70 1.89 -5.87
C TRP A 126 7.61 1.89 -7.39
N LEU A 127 6.41 1.87 -7.96
CA LEU A 127 6.13 1.90 -9.40
C LEU A 127 4.99 2.90 -9.68
N ALA A 128 5.03 3.55 -10.84
CA ALA A 128 3.93 4.32 -11.40
C ALA A 128 3.73 3.91 -12.87
N ALA A 129 2.49 3.92 -13.33
CA ALA A 129 2.11 3.60 -14.70
C ALA A 129 0.87 4.42 -15.10
N LEU A 130 0.69 4.63 -16.39
CA LEU A 130 -0.48 5.30 -16.97
C LEU A 130 -1.67 4.34 -17.01
N VAL A 131 -2.27 4.12 -15.84
CA VAL A 131 -3.42 3.22 -15.62
C VAL A 131 -4.54 3.99 -14.90
N PRO A 132 -5.81 3.56 -15.02
CA PRO A 132 -6.91 4.18 -14.30
C PRO A 132 -6.87 3.78 -12.83
N LEU A 133 -7.20 4.72 -11.94
CA LEU A 133 -7.45 4.45 -10.53
C LEU A 133 -8.79 3.71 -10.34
N LYS A 134 -9.76 3.92 -11.24
CA LYS A 134 -11.10 3.29 -11.18
C LYS A 134 -11.43 2.55 -12.50
N PRO A 135 -10.76 1.42 -12.79
CA PRO A 135 -10.91 0.69 -14.05
C PRO A 135 -12.31 0.11 -14.30
N ASP A 136 -13.10 -0.09 -13.24
CA ASP A 136 -14.45 -0.62 -13.29
C ASP A 136 -15.45 0.35 -13.95
N ILE A 137 -15.27 1.66 -13.72
CA ILE A 137 -16.13 2.70 -14.30
C ILE A 137 -15.47 3.49 -15.44
N ASP A 138 -14.14 3.53 -15.48
CA ASP A 138 -13.36 4.20 -16.52
C ASP A 138 -12.21 3.31 -17.01
N PRO A 139 -12.53 2.23 -17.76
CA PRO A 139 -11.53 1.31 -18.29
C PRO A 139 -10.61 1.96 -19.33
N THR A 140 -11.00 3.10 -19.90
CA THR A 140 -10.23 3.83 -20.90
C THR A 140 -9.24 4.83 -20.30
N SER A 141 -9.26 5.04 -18.98
CA SER A 141 -8.45 6.06 -18.28
C SER A 141 -8.76 7.51 -18.68
N ALA A 142 -9.93 7.79 -19.24
CA ALA A 142 -10.26 9.10 -19.78
C ALA A 142 -10.43 10.18 -18.71
N THR A 143 -10.67 9.79 -17.45
CA THR A 143 -10.94 10.70 -16.33
C THR A 143 -10.23 10.28 -15.04
N THR A 144 -10.09 8.97 -14.81
CA THR A 144 -9.48 8.40 -13.62
C THR A 144 -8.06 7.89 -13.88
N GLY A 145 -7.56 8.10 -15.12
CA GLY A 145 -6.18 7.82 -15.49
C GLY A 145 -5.18 8.59 -14.63
N PHE A 146 -4.03 7.96 -14.40
CA PHE A 146 -2.95 8.56 -13.62
C PHE A 146 -2.60 9.97 -14.12
N GLU A 147 -2.39 10.14 -15.43
CA GLU A 147 -2.04 11.45 -16.01
C GLU A 147 -3.16 12.48 -15.85
N GLU A 148 -4.41 12.08 -16.11
CA GLU A 148 -5.60 12.93 -16.05
C GLU A 148 -5.85 13.44 -14.62
N VAL A 149 -5.71 12.57 -13.63
CA VAL A 149 -5.87 12.92 -12.20
C VAL A 149 -4.84 13.95 -11.78
N PHE A 150 -3.56 13.73 -12.10
CA PHE A 150 -2.50 14.69 -11.75
C PHE A 150 -2.56 15.98 -12.55
N THR A 151 -3.01 15.92 -13.81
CA THR A 151 -3.31 17.11 -14.62
C THR A 151 -4.38 17.95 -13.95
N GLY A 152 -5.49 17.33 -13.54
CA GLY A 152 -6.58 18.03 -12.85
C GLY A 152 -6.14 18.70 -11.54
N ILE A 153 -5.22 18.08 -10.77
CA ILE A 153 -4.66 18.70 -9.56
C ILE A 153 -3.94 20.01 -9.92
N VAL A 154 -3.10 19.99 -10.95
CA VAL A 154 -2.36 21.18 -11.40
C VAL A 154 -3.29 22.24 -11.98
N GLU A 155 -4.27 21.85 -12.78
CA GLU A 155 -5.28 22.79 -13.31
C GLU A 155 -6.02 23.54 -12.20
N ARG A 156 -6.31 22.86 -11.08
CA ARG A 156 -6.93 23.47 -9.88
C ARG A 156 -5.96 24.30 -9.04
N GLY A 157 -4.69 24.44 -9.43
CA GLY A 157 -3.68 25.22 -8.72
C GLY A 157 -2.99 24.46 -7.58
N GLY A 158 -3.11 23.13 -7.56
CA GLY A 158 -2.38 22.26 -6.63
C GLY A 158 -1.00 21.88 -7.18
N SER A 159 -0.01 21.70 -6.31
CA SER A 159 1.33 21.25 -6.70
C SER A 159 1.51 19.75 -6.44
N VAL A 160 2.26 19.07 -7.31
CA VAL A 160 2.48 17.62 -7.24
C VAL A 160 3.97 17.33 -7.24
N ASN A 161 4.45 16.59 -6.24
CA ASN A 161 5.83 16.11 -6.20
C ASN A 161 5.83 14.59 -6.03
N ILE A 162 6.40 13.89 -7.01
CA ILE A 162 6.50 12.43 -7.04
C ILE A 162 7.97 12.04 -6.96
N LEU A 163 8.29 11.17 -5.99
CA LEU A 163 9.60 10.53 -5.83
C LEU A 163 9.40 9.03 -6.01
N ALA A 164 9.94 8.44 -7.07
CA ALA A 164 9.73 7.01 -7.33
C ALA A 164 11.03 6.22 -7.55
N TRP A 165 10.98 4.91 -7.35
CA TRP A 165 12.10 4.04 -7.70
C TRP A 165 12.13 3.75 -9.21
N ALA A 166 13.30 3.83 -9.84
CA ALA A 166 13.41 3.73 -11.29
C ALA A 166 13.10 2.32 -11.88
N ASN A 167 13.04 1.27 -11.05
CA ASN A 167 12.70 -0.12 -11.45
C ASN A 167 13.49 -0.68 -12.66
N ILE A 168 14.75 -0.29 -12.84
CA ILE A 168 15.49 -0.55 -14.08
C ILE A 168 15.67 -2.07 -14.36
N GLY A 169 15.63 -2.92 -13.32
CA GLY A 169 15.94 -4.35 -13.42
C GLY A 169 14.78 -5.32 -13.63
N VAL A 170 13.51 -4.88 -13.67
CA VAL A 170 12.34 -5.80 -13.54
C VAL A 170 11.33 -5.66 -14.70
N GLY A 171 11.76 -5.13 -15.85
CA GLY A 171 10.89 -4.97 -17.03
C GLY A 171 9.81 -3.88 -16.90
N TYR A 172 9.71 -3.22 -15.75
CA TYR A 172 8.76 -2.13 -15.51
C TYR A 172 9.25 -0.74 -15.95
N THR A 173 10.52 -0.63 -16.33
CA THR A 173 11.18 0.62 -16.78
C THR A 173 10.36 1.39 -17.82
N PRO A 174 9.78 0.75 -18.86
CA PRO A 174 9.01 1.49 -19.87
C PRO A 174 7.78 2.19 -19.31
N TYR A 175 7.09 1.59 -18.32
CA TYR A 175 5.88 2.16 -17.74
C TYR A 175 6.19 3.37 -16.87
N ILE A 176 7.23 3.27 -16.04
CA ILE A 176 7.57 4.34 -15.12
C ILE A 176 8.21 5.54 -15.82
N LEU A 177 8.98 5.32 -16.89
CA LEU A 177 9.48 6.40 -17.73
C LEU A 177 8.34 7.15 -18.41
N LYS A 178 7.36 6.43 -18.97
CA LYS A 178 6.16 7.05 -19.57
C LYS A 178 5.38 7.88 -18.55
N ALA A 179 5.16 7.34 -17.35
CA ALA A 179 4.46 8.07 -16.29
C ALA A 179 5.22 9.32 -15.86
N ARG A 180 6.55 9.23 -15.66
CA ARG A 180 7.38 10.39 -15.34
C ARG A 180 7.29 11.48 -16.41
N ASP A 181 7.42 11.08 -17.67
CA ASP A 181 7.44 12.02 -18.78
C ASP A 181 6.08 12.69 -18.95
N ALA A 182 4.98 11.95 -18.84
CA ALA A 182 3.62 12.51 -18.81
C ALA A 182 3.47 13.56 -17.71
N ILE A 183 3.81 13.22 -16.47
CA ILE A 183 3.69 14.15 -15.33
C ILE A 183 4.56 15.40 -15.50
N ASN A 184 5.80 15.26 -15.96
CA ASN A 184 6.69 16.40 -16.14
C ASN A 184 6.32 17.28 -17.34
N ASN A 185 5.49 16.78 -18.26
CA ASN A 185 4.98 17.54 -19.40
C ASN A 185 3.67 18.29 -19.09
N ILE A 186 3.06 18.06 -17.92
CA ILE A 186 1.88 18.83 -17.49
C ILE A 186 2.26 20.32 -17.42
N PRO A 187 1.54 21.21 -18.14
CA PRO A 187 1.84 22.63 -18.11
C PRO A 187 1.57 23.19 -16.71
N PRO A 188 2.33 24.21 -16.26
CA PRO A 188 2.04 24.89 -15.00
C PRO A 188 0.62 25.48 -15.00
N SER A 189 0.00 25.49 -13.82
CA SER A 189 -1.32 26.08 -13.59
C SER A 189 -1.35 27.55 -14.02
N SER A 190 -2.39 27.93 -14.75
CA SER A 190 -2.65 29.33 -15.08
C SER A 190 -3.12 30.17 -13.89
N ILE A 191 -3.56 29.53 -12.80
CA ILE A 191 -4.06 30.19 -11.59
C ILE A 191 -2.91 30.79 -10.78
N ASN A 192 -1.90 29.97 -10.47
CA ASN A 192 -0.84 30.34 -9.53
C ASN A 192 0.56 29.79 -9.90
N GLY A 193 0.72 29.21 -11.09
CA GLY A 193 1.99 28.60 -11.51
C GLY A 193 2.35 27.30 -10.80
N ALA A 194 1.42 26.67 -10.08
CA ALA A 194 1.61 25.34 -9.52
C ALA A 194 2.00 24.34 -10.62
N LYS A 195 2.80 23.33 -10.27
CA LYS A 195 3.34 22.38 -11.24
C LYS A 195 3.41 20.98 -10.66
N ALA A 196 3.51 20.01 -11.56
CA ALA A 196 3.90 18.66 -11.21
C ALA A 196 5.40 18.43 -11.45
N THR A 197 6.02 17.60 -10.63
CA THR A 197 7.42 17.19 -10.79
C THR A 197 7.55 15.74 -10.36
N PHE A 198 8.02 14.90 -11.27
CA PHE A 198 8.33 13.50 -11.05
C PHE A 198 9.84 13.29 -11.21
N ILE A 199 10.51 12.88 -10.13
CA ILE A 199 11.92 12.47 -10.13
C ILE A 199 12.10 11.04 -9.64
N PHE A 200 13.25 10.45 -9.98
CA PHE A 200 13.65 9.15 -9.44
C PHE A 200 14.51 9.31 -8.20
N ASP A 201 14.30 8.42 -7.23
CA ASP A 201 15.15 8.32 -6.03
C ASP A 201 16.48 7.67 -6.39
N ASP A 202 17.55 8.45 -6.35
CA ASP A 202 18.91 8.05 -6.69
C ASP A 202 19.67 7.39 -5.53
N ARG A 203 19.07 7.37 -4.33
CA ARG A 203 19.61 6.66 -3.15
C ARG A 203 19.36 5.16 -3.22
N LEU A 204 18.40 4.74 -4.05
CA LEU A 204 18.05 3.34 -4.20
C LEU A 204 18.95 2.67 -5.25
N PRO A 205 19.37 1.41 -5.02
CA PRO A 205 20.19 0.70 -6.00
C PRO A 205 19.42 0.57 -7.31
N LYS A 206 20.12 0.79 -8.44
CA LYS A 206 19.53 0.79 -9.79
C LYS A 206 19.00 -0.60 -10.20
N SER A 207 19.35 -1.63 -9.46
CA SER A 207 18.83 -2.99 -9.58
C SER A 207 18.75 -3.57 -8.18
N ALA A 208 17.68 -4.32 -7.89
CA ALA A 208 17.70 -5.28 -6.80
C ALA A 208 18.65 -6.42 -7.20
N VAL A 209 19.97 -6.17 -7.14
CA VAL A 209 20.91 -7.27 -6.97
C VAL A 209 20.65 -7.74 -5.54
N LEU A 210 20.07 -8.93 -5.41
CA LEU A 210 19.96 -9.63 -4.13
C LEU A 210 21.31 -9.50 -3.43
N ALA A 211 21.36 -8.72 -2.35
CA ALA A 211 22.56 -8.68 -1.53
C ALA A 211 22.83 -10.13 -1.08
N PRO A 212 24.07 -10.64 -1.23
CA PRO A 212 24.39 -11.93 -0.66
C PRO A 212 24.13 -11.86 0.86
N PRO A 213 23.64 -12.94 1.49
CA PRO A 213 23.33 -12.93 2.90
C PRO A 213 24.56 -12.48 3.69
N GLU A 214 24.39 -11.45 4.52
CA GLU A 214 25.42 -11.03 5.46
C GLU A 214 25.86 -12.26 6.26
N LYS A 215 27.14 -12.61 6.15
CA LYS A 215 27.74 -13.54 7.10
C LYS A 215 27.74 -12.85 8.44
N HIS A 216 26.78 -13.19 9.29
CA HIS A 216 26.88 -12.88 10.71
C HIS A 216 28.21 -13.45 11.22
N GLY A 217 29.14 -12.54 11.53
CA GLY A 217 30.40 -12.88 12.16
C GLY A 217 30.11 -13.48 13.52
N HIS A 218 30.43 -14.77 13.68
CA HIS A 218 30.59 -15.35 15.00
C HIS A 218 31.70 -14.58 15.72
N ARG A 219 31.32 -13.87 16.79
CA ARG A 219 32.26 -13.48 17.84
C ARG A 219 32.79 -14.77 18.47
N SER A 220 34.09 -15.00 18.31
CA SER A 220 34.92 -15.76 19.26
C SER A 220 35.62 -14.78 20.18
#